data_AF-A0A2E2W5S6-F1
#
_entry.id   AF-A0A2E2W5S6-F1
#
_cell.length_a   1.000
_cell.length_b   1.000
_cell.length_c   1.000
_cell.angle_alpha   90.00
_cell.angle_beta   90.00
_cell.angle_gamma   90.00
#
_symmetry.space_group_name_H-M   'P 1'
#
loop_
_entity.id
_entity.type
_entity.pdbx_description
1 polymer ?
#
loop_
_entity_poly.entity_id
_entity_poly.type
_entity_poly.pdbx_seq_one_letter_code
_entity_poly.pdbx_strand_id
1 'polypeptide(L)' 'MTNDPVNSPTHYKYNDKGIECIEAIEAALSHTEYEGYLRGQIFKYTWRCNYKGKKLEDLQKAQWYLNRLVEFVKKQ' A
#
# COMPACT_ATOMS: atom_id res chain seq x y z
N MET A 1 30.04 7.44 -4.47
CA MET A 1 29.10 6.32 -4.32
C MET A 1 27.73 6.81 -4.74
N THR A 2 27.14 6.14 -5.70
CA THR A 2 25.95 6.54 -6.48
C THR A 2 24.67 6.35 -5.66
N ASN A 3 23.91 7.43 -5.47
CA ASN A 3 22.54 7.37 -4.95
C ASN A 3 21.68 6.57 -5.93
N ASP A 4 21.17 5.42 -5.50
CA ASP A 4 20.21 4.60 -6.25
C ASP A 4 18.80 4.79 -5.64
N PRO A 5 18.01 5.74 -6.14
CA PRO A 5 16.66 5.99 -5.64
C PRO A 5 15.67 4.86 -6.01
N VAL A 6 16.09 3.89 -6.83
CA VAL A 6 15.24 2.81 -7.33
C VAL A 6 15.40 1.56 -6.47
N ASN A 7 16.63 1.22 -6.08
CA ASN A 7 16.91 0.04 -5.25
C ASN A 7 17.15 0.36 -3.76
N SER A 8 17.34 1.63 -3.38
CA SER A 8 17.46 2.06 -1.97
C SER A 8 17.07 3.53 -1.74
N PRO A 9 15.79 3.89 -1.91
CA PRO A 9 15.30 5.21 -1.52
C PRO A 9 15.47 5.42 0.01
N THR A 10 16.31 6.39 0.38
CA THR A 10 16.63 6.78 1.78
C THR A 10 15.42 7.25 2.61
N HIS A 11 14.28 7.46 1.97
CA HIS A 11 13.09 8.10 2.53
C HIS A 11 12.03 7.13 3.07
N TYR A 12 12.28 5.81 3.03
CA TYR A 12 11.40 4.80 3.64
C TYR A 12 12.02 4.03 4.81
N LYS A 13 13.25 4.36 5.22
CA LYS A 13 13.89 3.76 6.41
C LYS A 13 13.60 4.56 7.68
N TYR A 14 12.33 4.71 8.00
CA TYR A 14 11.90 4.51 9.38
C TYR A 14 11.53 3.01 9.35
N ASN A 15 12.36 2.07 9.76
CA ASN A 15 12.46 1.72 11.17
C ASN A 15 13.56 0.67 11.43
N ASP A 16 14.56 1.02 12.23
CA ASP A 16 15.33 0.06 13.04
C ASP A 16 14.46 -0.64 14.13
N LYS A 17 13.12 -0.55 14.00
CA LYS A 17 12.08 -1.04 14.93
C LYS A 17 10.97 -1.88 14.25
N GLY A 18 11.03 -2.11 12.93
CA GLY A 18 10.18 -3.11 12.25
C GLY A 18 8.70 -2.77 12.01
N ILE A 19 8.25 -1.52 12.20
CA ILE A 19 6.85 -1.14 11.89
C ILE A 19 6.74 -0.80 10.39
N GLU A 20 5.78 -1.38 9.68
CA GLU A 20 5.55 -1.03 8.28
C GLU A 20 4.69 0.24 8.17
N CYS A 21 4.92 1.07 7.14
CA CYS A 21 4.17 2.33 6.96
C CYS A 21 2.64 2.10 6.89
N ILE A 22 2.21 0.95 6.32
CA ILE A 22 0.79 0.57 6.28
C ILE A 22 0.20 0.37 7.68
N GLU A 23 1.00 -0.12 8.64
CA GLU A 23 0.57 -0.35 10.01
C GLU A 23 0.46 0.96 10.77
N ALA A 24 1.38 1.90 10.52
CA ALA A 24 1.27 3.25 11.05
C ALA A 24 0.02 3.98 10.52
N ILE A 25 -0.33 3.79 9.24
CA ILE A 25 -1.57 4.33 8.64
C ILE A 25 -2.80 3.70 9.29
N GLU A 26 -2.81 2.38 9.47
CA GLU A 26 -3.91 1.65 10.12
C GLU A 26 -4.13 2.12 11.56
N ALA A 27 -3.06 2.36 12.32
CA ALA A 27 -3.14 2.85 13.69
C ALA A 27 -3.58 4.33 13.79
N ALA A 28 -3.33 5.13 12.74
CA ALA A 28 -3.61 6.56 12.75
C ALA A 28 -5.03 6.92 12.28
N LEU A 29 -5.72 6.02 11.57
CA LEU A 29 -7.03 6.25 10.99
C LEU A 29 -8.13 5.58 11.80
N SER A 30 -9.34 6.16 11.79
CA SER A 30 -10.52 5.45 12.25
C SER A 30 -10.82 4.25 11.33
N HIS A 31 -11.67 3.33 11.81
CA HIS A 31 -12.01 2.13 11.05
C HIS A 31 -12.56 2.44 9.65
N THR A 32 -13.51 3.38 9.58
CA THR A 32 -14.12 3.83 8.32
C THR A 32 -13.11 4.50 7.39
N GLU A 33 -12.20 5.30 7.94
CA GLU A 33 -11.16 5.98 7.14
C GLU A 33 -10.15 4.99 6.58
N TYR A 34 -9.73 3.99 7.36
CA TYR A 34 -8.79 2.97 6.88
C TYR A 34 -9.44 2.07 5.82
N GLU A 35 -10.70 1.66 6.01
CA GLU A 35 -11.44 0.93 4.98
C GLU A 35 -11.52 1.74 3.68
N GLY A 36 -11.86 3.04 3.79
CA GLY A 36 -11.89 3.98 2.67
C GLY A 36 -10.53 4.13 1.99
N TYR A 37 -9.44 4.18 2.76
CA TYR A 37 -8.07 4.22 2.26
C TYR A 37 -7.74 2.97 1.44
N LEU A 38 -8.02 1.76 1.96
CA LEU A 38 -7.78 0.52 1.24
C LEU A 38 -8.57 0.48 -0.09
N ARG A 39 -9.86 0.86 -0.05
CA ARG A 39 -10.72 0.97 -1.24
C ARG A 39 -10.15 1.94 -2.28
N GLY A 40 -9.68 3.10 -1.84
CA GLY A 40 -9.04 4.09 -2.71
C GLY A 40 -7.77 3.55 -3.38
N GLN A 41 -6.94 2.81 -2.64
CA GLN A 41 -5.73 2.20 -3.19
C GLN A 41 -6.06 1.11 -4.23
N ILE A 42 -7.05 0.25 -3.95
CA ILE A 42 -7.53 -0.76 -4.91
C ILE A 42 -8.00 -0.08 -6.21
N PHE A 43 -8.82 0.96 -6.09
CA PHE A 43 -9.28 1.75 -7.24
C PHE A 43 -8.10 2.37 -8.01
N LYS A 44 -7.17 3.01 -7.30
CA LYS A 44 -5.99 3.64 -7.92
C LYS A 44 -5.20 2.65 -8.77
N TYR A 45 -4.90 1.47 -8.26
CA TYR A 45 -4.08 0.50 -8.98
C TYR A 45 -4.83 -0.22 -10.10
N THR A 46 -6.12 -0.53 -9.91
CA THR A 46 -6.96 -1.07 -10.99
C THR A 46 -7.14 -0.06 -12.13
N TRP A 47 -7.35 1.22 -11.82
CA TRP A 47 -7.40 2.28 -12.82
C TRP A 47 -6.07 2.46 -13.55
N ARG A 48 -4.96 2.54 -12.80
CA ARG A 48 -3.62 2.85 -13.33
C ARG A 48 -3.06 1.75 -14.24
N CYS A 49 -3.48 0.50 -14.07
CA CYS A 49 -2.89 -0.65 -14.75
C CYS A 49 -2.87 -0.56 -16.29
N ASN A 50 -3.76 0.23 -16.90
CA ASN A 50 -3.83 0.43 -18.34
C ASN A 50 -2.96 1.61 -18.86
N TYR A 51 -2.32 2.40 -17.98
CA TYR A 51 -1.67 3.66 -18.36
C TYR A 51 -0.14 3.68 -18.23
N LYS A 52 0.46 2.86 -17.36
CA LYS A 52 1.91 2.96 -17.03
C LYS A 52 2.79 1.81 -17.52
N GLY A 53 2.28 0.95 -18.42
CA GLY A 53 3.03 -0.18 -18.96
C GLY A 53 3.40 -1.27 -17.93
N LYS A 54 2.90 -1.17 -16.68
CA LYS A 54 3.15 -2.07 -15.55
C LYS A 54 1.88 -2.75 -15.07
N LYS A 55 1.08 -3.25 -16.02
CA LYS A 55 -0.27 -3.76 -15.77
C LYS A 55 -0.32 -4.84 -14.68
N LEU A 56 0.57 -5.83 -14.77
CA LEU A 56 0.62 -6.93 -13.80
C LEU A 56 1.01 -6.45 -12.40
N GLU A 57 2.04 -5.60 -12.29
CA GLU A 57 2.50 -5.03 -11.00
C GLU A 57 1.38 -4.22 -10.32
N ASP A 58 0.62 -3.46 -11.10
CA ASP A 58 -0.54 -2.70 -10.60
C ASP A 58 -1.66 -3.64 -10.13
N LEU A 59 -2.00 -4.68 -10.89
CA LEU A 59 -3.02 -5.65 -10.48
C LEU A 59 -2.62 -6.42 -9.23
N GLN A 60 -1.33 -6.78 -9.09
CA GLN A 60 -0.80 -7.41 -7.88
C GLN A 60 -0.88 -6.47 -6.67
N LYS A 61 -0.59 -5.17 -6.85
CA LYS A 61 -0.78 -4.17 -5.80
C LYS A 61 -2.25 -4.04 -5.40
N ALA A 62 -3.16 -3.98 -6.37
CA ALA A 62 -4.60 -3.97 -6.08
C ALA A 62 -5.02 -5.22 -5.27
N GLN A 63 -4.54 -6.40 -5.65
CA GLN A 63 -4.82 -7.65 -4.93
C GLN A 63 -4.26 -7.62 -3.51
N TRP A 64 -3.07 -7.08 -3.29
CA TRP A 64 -2.49 -6.94 -1.96
C TRP A 64 -3.36 -6.07 -1.03
N TYR A 65 -3.84 -4.92 -1.52
CA TYR A 65 -4.75 -4.07 -0.76
C TYR A 65 -6.12 -4.73 -0.54
N LEU A 66 -6.63 -5.48 -1.52
CA LEU A 66 -7.88 -6.22 -1.39
C LEU A 66 -7.78 -7.32 -0.32
N ASN A 67 -6.70 -8.11 -0.32
CA ASN A 67 -6.48 -9.13 0.70
C ASN A 67 -6.44 -8.50 2.10
N ARG A 68 -5.77 -7.35 2.25
CA ARG A 68 -5.70 -6.64 3.52
C ARG A 68 -7.08 -6.11 3.96
N LEU A 69 -7.88 -5.60 3.03
CA LEU A 69 -9.26 -5.19 3.29
C LEU A 69 -10.13 -6.36 3.77
N VAL A 70 -10.01 -7.52 3.10
CA VAL A 70 -10.72 -8.74 3.52
C VAL A 70 -10.34 -9.12 4.95
N GLU A 71 -9.05 -9.13 5.29
CA GLU A 71 -8.59 -9.46 6.64
C GLU A 71 -8.99 -8.40 7.67
N PHE A 72 -9.03 -7.13 7.30
CA PHE A 72 -9.50 -6.05 8.16
C PHE A 72 -10.99 -6.18 8.49
N VAL A 73 -11.83 -6.49 7.51
CA VAL A 73 -13.27 -6.69 7.68
C VAL A 73 -13.58 -7.96 8.48
N LYS A 74 -12.83 -9.06 8.29
CA LYS A 74 -13.01 -10.30 9.09
C LYS A 74 -12.74 -10.13 10.58
N LYS A 75 -11.94 -9.12 10.96
CA LYS A 75 -11.61 -8.82 12.36
C LYS A 75 -12.66 -7.95 13.06
N GLN A 76 -13.64 -7.43 12.33
CA GLN A 76 -14.86 -6.88 12.91
C GLN A 76 -15.77 -8.00 13.41
#